data_AF-A0A1N7S864-F1
#
_entry.id   AF-A0A1N7S864-F1
#
_cell.length_a   1.000
_cell.length_b   1.000
_cell.length_c   1.000
_cell.angle_alpha   90.00
_cell.angle_beta   90.00
_cell.angle_gamma   90.00
#
_symmetry.space_group_name_H-M   'P 1'
#
loop_
_entity.id
_entity.type
_entity.pdbx_description
1 polymer ?
#
loop_
_entity_poly.entity_id
_entity_poly.type
_entity_poly.pdbx_seq_one_letter_code
_entity_poly.pdbx_strand_id
1 'polypeptide(L)'
;MKSEISSTISAAERLATRYAEPDEENIRELVYAFYDRVRADALLGPVFEEKLAGRWDEHLPKMCVFWGSLVLGAKQYRGNVQQAHMPLAGVEPRHFSHWLYLFLDTVESRYEPAAAVRFMEPALRIARSLQLSRFGWDYQIPAEQQALLERIAPRRRSREEHEAEHARPRGEPFPAKIIGKSRDGD
;
A
#
# COMPACT_ATOMS: atom_id res chain seq x y z
N MET A 1 -23.21 39.68 -0.01
CA MET A 1 -24.43 39.43 0.76
C MET A 1 -25.29 38.46 -0.03
N LYS A 2 -25.43 37.22 0.47
CA LYS A 2 -26.34 36.15 0.03
C LYS A 2 -26.07 35.57 -1.38
N SER A 3 -26.05 34.27 -1.63
CA SER A 3 -26.27 33.10 -0.78
C SER A 3 -26.00 31.86 -1.63
N GLU A 4 -25.41 30.85 -0.99
CA GLU A 4 -25.71 29.43 -1.17
C GLU A 4 -25.67 28.84 -2.58
N ILE A 5 -24.49 28.38 -2.98
CA ILE A 5 -24.39 27.13 -3.75
C ILE A 5 -24.51 25.99 -2.73
N SER A 6 -25.73 25.76 -2.25
CA SER A 6 -26.11 24.43 -1.76
C SER A 6 -26.76 23.73 -2.95
N SER A 7 -26.07 22.76 -3.52
CA SER A 7 -26.72 21.78 -4.37
C SER A 7 -26.21 20.41 -3.96
N THR A 8 -27.05 19.78 -3.16
CA THR A 8 -26.90 18.44 -2.63
C THR A 8 -26.85 17.45 -3.79
N ILE A 9 -25.64 17.09 -4.22
CA ILE A 9 -25.45 15.98 -5.16
C ILE A 9 -25.91 14.70 -4.44
N SER A 10 -26.78 13.93 -5.10
CA SER A 10 -27.26 12.64 -4.62
C SER A 10 -26.08 11.73 -4.26
N ALA A 11 -26.21 10.91 -3.22
CA ALA A 11 -25.19 9.91 -2.88
C ALA A 11 -24.90 8.97 -4.08
N ALA A 12 -25.91 8.73 -4.93
CA ALA A 12 -25.76 7.97 -6.17
C ALA A 12 -24.99 8.73 -7.27
N GLU A 13 -25.11 10.05 -7.35
CA GLU A 13 -24.35 10.87 -8.31
C GLU A 13 -22.89 11.09 -7.86
N ARG A 14 -22.63 11.13 -6.56
CA ARG A 14 -21.26 11.05 -6.01
C ARG A 14 -20.59 9.71 -6.27
N LEU A 15 -21.36 8.62 -6.34
CA LEU A 15 -20.87 7.32 -6.80
C LEU A 15 -20.73 7.26 -8.33
N ALA A 16 -21.46 8.08 -9.09
CA ALA A 16 -21.42 8.09 -10.54
C ALA A 16 -20.19 8.82 -11.12
N THR A 17 -19.59 9.76 -10.37
CA THR A 17 -18.36 10.45 -10.76
C THR A 17 -17.21 9.94 -9.92
N ARG A 18 -16.25 9.25 -10.55
CA ARG A 18 -15.07 8.77 -9.83
C ARG A 18 -14.17 9.96 -9.45
N TYR A 19 -13.56 9.89 -8.27
CA TYR A 19 -12.65 10.91 -7.77
C TYR A 19 -11.33 10.87 -8.55
N ALA A 20 -10.94 12.01 -9.13
CA ALA A 20 -9.66 12.17 -9.81
C ALA A 20 -8.48 12.25 -8.83
N GLU A 21 -8.70 12.77 -7.61
CA GLU A 21 -7.70 12.92 -6.58
C GLU A 21 -8.24 12.47 -5.22
N PRO A 22 -7.42 11.80 -4.39
CA PRO A 22 -7.78 11.40 -3.05
C PRO A 22 -7.63 12.55 -2.04
N ASP A 23 -8.58 12.64 -1.12
CA ASP A 23 -8.56 13.51 0.06
C ASP A 23 -9.04 12.71 1.28
N GLU A 24 -9.00 13.31 2.48
CA GLU A 24 -9.37 12.60 3.71
C GLU A 24 -10.84 12.14 3.72
N GLU A 25 -11.75 12.92 3.12
CA GLU A 25 -13.17 12.62 3.11
C GLU A 25 -13.48 11.44 2.18
N ASN A 26 -13.00 11.48 0.95
CA ASN A 26 -13.25 10.42 -0.02
C ASN A 26 -12.51 9.11 0.33
N ILE A 27 -11.36 9.19 1.01
CA ILE A 27 -10.68 8.02 1.60
C ILE A 27 -11.51 7.42 2.72
N ARG A 28 -12.10 8.26 3.60
CA ARG A 28 -13.00 7.76 4.65
C ARG A 28 -14.17 7.02 4.02
N GLU A 29 -14.81 7.59 3.02
CA GLU A 29 -15.91 6.92 2.33
C GLU A 29 -15.49 5.60 1.66
N LEU A 30 -14.32 5.54 1.01
CA LEU A 30 -13.74 4.30 0.47
C LEU A 30 -13.59 3.23 1.57
N VAL A 31 -12.97 3.59 2.69
CA VAL A 31 -12.68 2.65 3.78
C VAL A 31 -13.97 2.08 4.36
N TYR A 32 -14.98 2.92 4.62
CA TYR A 32 -16.25 2.45 5.15
C TYR A 32 -16.98 1.56 4.14
N ALA A 33 -17.08 1.97 2.87
CA ALA A 33 -17.70 1.16 1.82
C ALA A 33 -17.01 -0.19 1.64
N PHE A 34 -15.68 -0.22 1.71
CA PHE A 34 -14.92 -1.46 1.62
C PHE A 34 -15.21 -2.39 2.82
N TYR A 35 -15.18 -1.87 4.04
CA TYR A 35 -15.40 -2.70 5.22
C TYR A 35 -16.85 -3.14 5.41
N ASP A 36 -17.82 -2.38 4.91
CA ASP A 36 -19.22 -2.84 4.81
C ASP A 36 -19.31 -4.10 3.92
N ARG A 37 -18.61 -4.10 2.78
CA ARG A 37 -18.52 -5.29 1.90
C ARG A 37 -17.81 -6.45 2.59
N VAL A 38 -16.68 -6.20 3.26
CA VAL A 38 -15.94 -7.24 4.01
C VAL A 38 -16.83 -7.88 5.08
N ARG A 39 -17.62 -7.07 5.79
CA ARG A 39 -18.50 -7.55 6.86
C ARG A 39 -19.66 -8.39 6.34
N ALA A 40 -20.20 -8.02 5.19
CA ALA A 40 -21.27 -8.78 4.51
C ALA A 40 -20.76 -10.03 3.77
N ASP A 41 -19.45 -10.15 3.57
CA ASP A 41 -18.85 -11.23 2.79
C ASP A 41 -18.82 -12.56 3.57
N ALA A 42 -19.23 -13.65 2.91
CA ALA A 42 -19.34 -14.96 3.54
C ALA A 42 -17.98 -15.60 3.91
N LEU A 43 -16.90 -15.23 3.20
CA LEU A 43 -15.56 -15.77 3.44
C LEU A 43 -14.78 -14.90 4.44
N LEU A 44 -14.84 -13.58 4.30
CA LEU A 44 -14.07 -12.65 5.13
C LEU A 44 -14.81 -12.23 6.39
N GLY A 45 -16.14 -12.05 6.33
CA GLY A 45 -16.96 -11.60 7.44
C GLY A 45 -16.68 -12.37 8.73
N PRO A 46 -16.69 -13.71 8.74
CA PRO A 46 -16.38 -14.50 9.94
C PRO A 46 -14.98 -14.25 10.50
N VAL A 47 -13.96 -14.09 9.66
CA VAL A 47 -12.57 -13.82 10.07
C VAL A 47 -12.47 -12.46 10.77
N PHE A 48 -13.12 -11.45 10.22
CA PHE A 48 -13.12 -10.11 10.81
C PHE A 48 -13.97 -10.04 12.06
N GLU A 49 -15.17 -10.62 12.08
CA GLU A 49 -16.06 -10.62 13.25
C GLU A 49 -15.44 -11.36 14.45
N GLU A 50 -14.69 -12.45 14.25
CA GLU A 50 -13.96 -13.13 15.33
C GLU A 50 -13.04 -12.17 16.10
N LYS A 51 -12.46 -11.18 15.40
CA LYS A 51 -11.56 -10.19 16.03
C LYS A 51 -12.21 -8.84 16.30
N LEU A 52 -13.19 -8.40 15.55
CA LEU A 52 -13.68 -7.02 15.56
C LEU A 52 -15.11 -6.87 16.06
N ALA A 53 -15.79 -7.96 16.43
CA ALA A 53 -17.11 -7.87 17.06
C ALA A 53 -17.07 -6.87 18.24
N GLY A 54 -17.95 -5.86 18.18
CA GLY A 54 -18.03 -4.76 19.15
C GLY A 54 -16.90 -3.71 19.10
N ARG A 55 -15.95 -3.82 18.16
CA ARG A 55 -14.77 -2.94 18.05
C ARG A 55 -14.61 -2.27 16.67
N TRP A 56 -15.61 -2.39 15.81
CA TRP A 56 -15.61 -1.78 14.48
C TRP A 56 -15.39 -0.26 14.53
N ASP A 57 -16.02 0.43 15.49
CA ASP A 57 -15.90 1.87 15.67
C ASP A 57 -14.48 2.31 16.07
N GLU A 58 -13.67 1.42 16.66
CA GLU A 58 -12.25 1.67 16.92
C GLU A 58 -11.36 1.34 15.72
N HIS A 59 -11.77 0.38 14.89
CA HIS A 59 -10.99 -0.12 13.76
C HIS A 59 -11.07 0.79 12.55
N LEU A 60 -12.28 1.23 12.17
CA LEU A 60 -12.49 2.01 10.94
C LEU A 60 -11.73 3.36 10.95
N PRO A 61 -11.67 4.14 12.05
CA PRO A 61 -10.84 5.33 12.10
C PRO A 61 -9.35 5.04 11.91
N LYS A 62 -8.84 3.94 12.48
CA LYS A 62 -7.44 3.51 12.29
C LYS A 62 -7.16 3.17 10.83
N MET A 63 -8.11 2.58 10.12
CA MET A 63 -7.99 2.26 8.70
C MET A 63 -8.04 3.51 7.83
N CYS A 64 -8.83 4.52 8.19
CA CYS A 64 -8.80 5.82 7.52
C CYS A 64 -7.42 6.48 7.65
N VAL A 65 -6.85 6.52 8.86
CA VAL A 65 -5.49 7.03 9.09
C VAL A 65 -4.44 6.22 8.32
N PHE A 66 -4.56 4.89 8.29
CA PHE A 66 -3.65 4.02 7.55
C PHE A 66 -3.64 4.32 6.05
N TRP A 67 -4.80 4.33 5.40
CA TRP A 67 -4.89 4.59 3.97
C TRP A 67 -4.54 6.04 3.62
N GLY A 68 -5.01 7.00 4.42
CA GLY A 68 -4.60 8.40 4.29
C GLY A 68 -3.09 8.57 4.38
N SER A 69 -2.43 7.83 5.28
CA SER A 69 -0.97 7.90 5.42
C SER A 69 -0.22 7.41 4.20
N LEU A 70 -0.70 6.35 3.56
CA LEU A 70 -0.09 5.77 2.37
C LEU A 70 -0.33 6.65 1.13
N VAL A 71 -1.56 7.11 0.95
CA VAL A 71 -2.02 7.74 -0.29
C VAL A 71 -1.72 9.23 -0.32
N LEU A 72 -1.84 9.91 0.83
CA LEU A 72 -1.56 11.34 0.97
C LEU A 72 -0.12 11.60 1.44
N GLY A 73 0.64 10.55 1.77
CA GLY A 73 2.00 10.68 2.31
C GLY A 73 2.04 11.26 3.74
N ALA A 74 0.90 11.30 4.43
CA ALA A 74 0.82 11.74 5.80
C ALA A 74 1.50 10.70 6.71
N LYS A 75 2.60 11.02 7.38
CA LYS A 75 3.32 10.05 8.24
C LYS A 75 2.62 9.84 9.61
N GLN A 76 1.32 9.58 9.59
CA GLN A 76 0.46 9.58 10.78
C GLN A 76 0.21 8.17 11.34
N TYR A 77 0.14 7.15 10.48
CA TYR A 77 0.03 5.77 10.94
C TYR A 77 1.36 5.27 11.54
N ARG A 78 1.28 4.73 12.78
CA ARG A 78 2.43 4.24 13.55
C ARG A 78 2.38 2.75 13.91
N GLY A 79 1.38 2.03 13.41
CA GLY A 79 1.22 0.61 13.69
C GLY A 79 2.16 -0.27 12.86
N ASN A 80 2.32 -1.53 13.28
CA ASN A 80 2.98 -2.56 12.49
C ASN A 80 1.94 -3.53 11.92
N VAL A 81 1.73 -3.45 10.61
CA VAL A 81 0.71 -4.25 9.91
C VAL A 81 0.98 -5.74 10.04
N GLN A 82 2.24 -6.18 9.89
CA GLN A 82 2.59 -7.60 9.98
C GLN A 82 2.29 -8.16 11.38
N GLN A 83 2.68 -7.44 12.43
CA GLN A 83 2.41 -7.84 13.83
C GLN A 83 0.91 -7.90 14.14
N ALA A 84 0.11 -7.02 13.54
CA ALA A 84 -1.34 -7.04 13.73
C ALA A 84 -2.02 -8.25 13.05
N HIS A 85 -1.48 -8.75 11.94
CA HIS A 85 -2.10 -9.84 11.14
C HIS A 85 -1.54 -11.23 11.47
N MET A 86 -0.33 -11.33 12.02
CA MET A 86 0.29 -12.62 12.36
C MET A 86 -0.54 -13.49 13.33
N PRO A 87 -1.14 -12.94 14.41
CA PRO A 87 -1.88 -13.74 15.40
C PRO A 87 -3.25 -14.23 14.91
N LEU A 88 -3.68 -13.86 13.71
CA LEU A 88 -4.98 -14.27 13.18
C LEU A 88 -4.96 -15.78 12.89
N ALA A 89 -5.86 -16.55 13.50
CA ALA A 89 -6.05 -17.95 13.20
C ALA A 89 -6.92 -18.11 11.94
N GLY A 90 -6.85 -19.27 11.26
CA GLY A 90 -7.75 -19.59 10.14
C GLY A 90 -7.53 -18.79 8.84
N VAL A 91 -6.64 -17.79 8.82
CA VAL A 91 -6.33 -17.04 7.59
C VAL A 91 -5.50 -17.89 6.63
N GLU A 92 -6.14 -18.28 5.53
CA GLU A 92 -5.59 -19.00 4.38
C GLU A 92 -5.34 -18.08 3.16
N PRO A 93 -4.55 -18.51 2.16
CA PRO A 93 -4.31 -17.77 0.91
C PRO A 93 -5.55 -17.19 0.24
N ARG A 94 -6.65 -17.95 0.17
CA ARG A 94 -7.92 -17.50 -0.44
C ARG A 94 -8.48 -16.21 0.17
N HIS A 95 -8.26 -15.98 1.46
CA HIS A 95 -8.73 -14.77 2.13
C HIS A 95 -7.98 -13.53 1.65
N PHE A 96 -6.66 -13.66 1.37
CA PHE A 96 -5.89 -12.56 0.81
C PHE A 96 -6.36 -12.22 -0.61
N SER A 97 -6.54 -13.24 -1.45
CA SER A 97 -7.06 -13.05 -2.82
C SER A 97 -8.43 -12.38 -2.81
N HIS A 98 -9.34 -12.84 -1.93
CA HIS A 98 -10.70 -12.29 -1.85
C HIS A 98 -10.73 -10.87 -1.27
N TRP A 99 -9.91 -10.61 -0.25
CA TRP A 99 -9.76 -9.27 0.32
C TRP A 99 -9.23 -8.29 -0.73
N LEU A 100 -8.21 -8.70 -1.50
CA LEU A 100 -7.67 -7.89 -2.61
C LEU A 100 -8.73 -7.65 -3.67
N TYR A 101 -9.47 -8.68 -4.09
CA TYR A 101 -10.55 -8.54 -5.05
C TYR A 101 -11.56 -7.47 -4.60
N LEU A 102 -12.11 -7.58 -3.39
CA LEU A 102 -13.08 -6.62 -2.87
C LEU A 102 -12.48 -5.21 -2.75
N PHE A 103 -11.23 -5.10 -2.31
CA PHE A 103 -10.59 -3.80 -2.11
C PHE A 103 -10.35 -3.10 -3.45
N LEU A 104 -9.74 -3.80 -4.41
CA LEU A 104 -9.45 -3.27 -5.74
C LEU A 104 -10.72 -2.87 -6.47
N ASP A 105 -11.76 -3.71 -6.46
CA ASP A 105 -13.07 -3.39 -7.06
C ASP A 105 -13.71 -2.15 -6.42
N THR A 106 -13.63 -2.02 -5.09
CA THR A 106 -14.14 -0.85 -4.38
C THR A 106 -13.35 0.41 -4.76
N VAL A 107 -12.02 0.33 -4.88
CA VAL A 107 -11.18 1.45 -5.34
C VAL A 107 -11.53 1.83 -6.78
N GLU A 108 -11.64 0.86 -7.70
CA GLU A 108 -11.96 1.14 -9.11
C GLU A 108 -13.32 1.80 -9.24
N SER A 109 -14.32 1.36 -8.49
CA SER A 109 -15.66 1.96 -8.53
C SER A 109 -15.69 3.44 -8.09
N ARG A 110 -14.68 3.90 -7.34
CA ARG A 110 -14.67 5.21 -6.70
C ARG A 110 -13.62 6.17 -7.25
N TYR A 111 -12.53 5.69 -7.83
CA TYR A 111 -11.42 6.53 -8.28
C TYR A 111 -11.11 6.36 -9.76
N GLU A 112 -10.71 7.46 -10.39
CA GLU A 112 -10.13 7.43 -11.72
C GLU A 112 -8.81 6.62 -11.71
N PRO A 113 -8.39 6.02 -12.83
CA PRO A 113 -7.26 5.08 -12.86
C PRO A 113 -5.97 5.58 -12.20
N ALA A 114 -5.64 6.86 -12.39
CA ALA A 114 -4.43 7.47 -11.81
C ALA A 114 -4.47 7.53 -10.27
N ALA A 115 -5.63 7.89 -9.70
CA ALA A 115 -5.82 7.89 -8.25
C ALA A 115 -5.92 6.46 -7.71
N ALA A 116 -6.64 5.57 -8.39
CA ALA A 116 -6.82 4.18 -8.00
C ALA A 116 -5.48 3.47 -7.76
N VAL A 117 -4.51 3.63 -8.68
CA VAL A 117 -3.17 3.03 -8.57
C VAL A 117 -2.47 3.36 -7.25
N ARG A 118 -2.68 4.57 -6.68
CA ARG A 118 -2.09 5.00 -5.40
C ARG A 118 -2.55 4.16 -4.21
N PHE A 119 -3.71 3.51 -4.31
CA PHE A 119 -4.23 2.56 -3.31
C PHE A 119 -3.84 1.13 -3.64
N MET A 120 -3.95 0.74 -4.90
CA MET A 120 -3.76 -0.65 -5.33
C MET A 120 -2.33 -1.12 -5.17
N GLU A 121 -1.35 -0.28 -5.55
CA GLU A 121 0.06 -0.60 -5.44
C GLU A 121 0.48 -0.97 -4.01
N PRO A 122 0.24 -0.13 -2.99
CA PRO A 122 0.57 -0.51 -1.62
C PRO A 122 -0.26 -1.70 -1.12
N ALA A 123 -1.55 -1.81 -1.47
CA ALA A 123 -2.38 -2.96 -1.08
C ALA A 123 -1.75 -4.28 -1.52
N LEU A 124 -1.35 -4.38 -2.79
CA LEU A 124 -0.74 -5.58 -3.36
C LEU A 124 0.62 -5.89 -2.73
N ARG A 125 1.45 -4.88 -2.48
CA ARG A 125 2.75 -5.06 -1.82
C ARG A 125 2.61 -5.53 -0.38
N ILE A 126 1.67 -4.94 0.36
CA ILE A 126 1.40 -5.32 1.75
C ILE A 126 0.86 -6.75 1.79
N ALA A 127 -0.13 -7.09 0.95
CA ALA A 127 -0.66 -8.44 0.86
C ALA A 127 0.45 -9.46 0.55
N ARG A 128 1.31 -9.18 -0.44
CA ARG A 128 2.47 -10.01 -0.76
C ARG A 128 3.39 -10.21 0.44
N SER A 129 3.73 -9.14 1.15
CA SER A 129 4.57 -9.22 2.35
C SER A 129 3.93 -10.05 3.47
N LEU A 130 2.63 -9.88 3.72
CA LEU A 130 1.90 -10.63 4.74
C LEU A 130 1.81 -12.13 4.39
N GLN A 131 1.52 -12.45 3.13
CA GLN A 131 1.44 -13.82 2.65
C GLN A 131 2.79 -14.55 2.79
N LEU A 132 3.89 -13.93 2.34
CA LEU A 132 5.23 -14.51 2.51
C LEU A 132 5.62 -14.67 3.99
N SER A 133 5.30 -13.68 4.81
CA SER A 133 5.58 -13.74 6.24
C SER A 133 4.79 -14.82 6.97
N ARG A 134 3.58 -15.14 6.50
CA ARG A 134 2.67 -16.09 7.14
C ARG A 134 2.83 -17.53 6.63
N PHE A 135 3.01 -17.70 5.33
CA PHE A 135 3.02 -19.01 4.67
C PHE A 135 4.44 -19.51 4.35
N GLY A 136 5.47 -18.71 4.63
CA GLY A 136 6.86 -19.05 4.40
C GLY A 136 7.37 -18.67 3.00
N TRP A 137 8.66 -18.87 2.79
CA TRP A 137 9.36 -18.45 1.57
C TRP A 137 9.08 -19.36 0.36
N ASP A 138 8.67 -20.60 0.60
CA ASP A 138 8.29 -21.54 -0.46
C ASP A 138 6.88 -21.29 -1.00
N TYR A 139 6.08 -20.48 -0.30
CA TYR A 139 4.74 -20.11 -0.73
C TYR A 139 4.78 -19.29 -2.03
N GLN A 140 4.04 -19.77 -3.02
CA GLN A 140 3.89 -19.09 -4.30
C GLN A 140 2.69 -18.14 -4.25
N ILE A 141 2.97 -16.86 -4.48
CA ILE A 141 1.93 -15.84 -4.66
C ILE A 141 1.10 -16.21 -5.90
N PRO A 142 -0.24 -16.12 -5.87
CA PRO A 142 -1.07 -16.38 -7.04
C PRO A 142 -0.60 -15.58 -8.27
N ALA A 143 -0.51 -16.25 -9.41
CA ALA A 143 0.03 -15.65 -10.64
C ALA A 143 -0.71 -14.37 -11.05
N GLU A 144 -2.04 -14.34 -10.88
CA GLU A 144 -2.87 -13.16 -11.15
C GLU A 144 -2.49 -11.97 -10.28
N GLN A 145 -2.24 -12.21 -8.98
CA GLN A 145 -1.79 -11.17 -8.05
C GLN A 145 -0.40 -10.67 -8.42
N GLN A 146 0.51 -11.57 -8.82
CA GLN A 146 1.86 -11.21 -9.25
C GLN A 146 1.84 -10.38 -10.55
N ALA A 147 1.05 -10.79 -11.54
CA ALA A 147 0.87 -10.05 -12.79
C ALA A 147 0.27 -8.66 -12.57
N LEU A 148 -0.70 -8.54 -11.64
CA LEU A 148 -1.28 -7.27 -11.30
C LEU A 148 -0.26 -6.32 -10.65
N LEU A 149 0.56 -6.85 -9.75
CA LEU A 149 1.64 -6.08 -9.12
C LEU A 149 2.64 -5.58 -10.18
N GLU A 150 3.04 -6.42 -11.13
CA GLU A 150 3.96 -6.04 -12.21
C GLU A 150 3.39 -4.96 -13.14
N ARG A 151 2.08 -5.02 -13.40
CA ARG A 151 1.37 -4.03 -14.22
C ARG A 151 1.25 -2.68 -13.54
N ILE A 152 0.87 -2.66 -12.26
CA ILE A 152 0.60 -1.43 -11.50
C ILE A 152 1.90 -0.79 -11.00
N ALA A 153 2.86 -1.63 -10.65
CA ALA A 153 4.07 -1.23 -9.97
C ALA A 153 5.28 -1.86 -10.66
N PRO A 154 5.52 -1.55 -11.95
CA PRO A 154 6.62 -2.11 -12.71
C PRO A 154 7.89 -1.87 -11.91
N ARG A 155 8.71 -2.92 -11.76
CA ARG A 155 9.97 -2.82 -11.03
C ARG A 155 10.68 -1.57 -11.51
N ARG A 156 10.88 -0.60 -10.60
CA ARG A 156 11.73 0.56 -10.84
C ARG A 156 13.00 -0.01 -11.48
N ARG A 157 13.30 0.42 -12.72
CA ARG A 157 14.38 -0.10 -13.58
C ARG A 157 15.53 -0.59 -12.71
N SER A 158 15.90 -1.87 -12.88
CA SER A 158 16.82 -2.56 -11.99
C SER A 158 18.07 -1.71 -11.77
N ARG A 159 18.70 -1.88 -10.61
CA ARG A 159 20.01 -1.32 -10.23
C ARG A 159 21.09 -1.42 -11.34
N GLU A 160 20.89 -2.32 -12.31
CA GLU A 160 21.69 -2.52 -13.52
C GLU A 160 21.66 -1.34 -14.50
N GLU A 161 20.54 -0.62 -14.63
CA GLU A 161 20.49 0.58 -15.49
C GLU A 161 21.18 1.79 -14.83
N HIS A 162 21.16 1.86 -13.49
CA HIS A 162 21.88 2.89 -12.73
C HIS A 162 23.40 2.66 -12.73
N GLU A 163 23.86 1.40 -12.85
CA GLU A 163 25.27 1.06 -13.06
C GLU A 163 25.77 1.43 -14.46
N ALA A 164 24.92 1.33 -15.49
CA ALA A 164 25.27 1.75 -16.84
C ALA A 164 25.47 3.28 -16.97
N GLU A 165 24.77 4.08 -16.17
CA GLU A 165 24.87 5.54 -16.17
C GLU A 165 26.04 6.08 -15.31
N HIS A 166 26.58 5.28 -14.39
CA HIS A 166 27.66 5.67 -13.46
C HIS A 166 29.04 5.10 -13.83
N ALA A 167 29.20 4.55 -15.02
CA ALA A 167 30.51 4.17 -15.55
C ALA A 167 31.36 5.42 -15.83
N ARG A 168 31.97 6.00 -14.77
CA ARG A 168 33.04 6.97 -14.92
C ARG A 168 34.18 6.32 -15.72
N PRO A 169 34.75 6.98 -16.75
CA PRO A 169 35.93 6.45 -17.40
C PRO A 169 37.02 6.28 -16.33
N ARG A 170 37.69 5.12 -16.38
CA ARG A 170 38.77 4.75 -15.47
C ARG A 170 39.84 5.87 -15.48
N GLY A 171 39.78 6.75 -14.48
CA GLY A 171 40.79 7.78 -14.27
C GLY A 171 42.15 7.15 -14.00
N GLU A 172 43.20 7.76 -14.54
CA GLU A 172 44.58 7.30 -14.43
C GLU A 172 45.00 7.04 -12.97
N PRO A 173 45.86 6.04 -12.71
CA PRO A 173 46.29 5.71 -11.36
C PRO A 173 47.07 6.87 -10.74
N PHE A 174 46.74 7.18 -9.49
CA PHE A 174 47.36 8.22 -8.69
C PHE A 174 48.88 7.95 -8.53
N PRO A 175 49.78 8.93 -8.76
CA PRO A 175 51.21 8.71 -8.60
C PRO A 175 51.60 8.60 -7.12
N ALA A 176 52.06 7.43 -6.70
CA ALA A 176 52.57 7.19 -5.36
C ALA A 176 54.07 7.56 -5.26
N LYS A 177 54.38 8.72 -4.67
CA LYS A 177 55.67 8.98 -4.01
C LYS A 177 55.44 9.77 -2.72
N ILE A 178 55.32 9.06 -1.61
CA ILE A 178 55.49 9.63 -0.27
C ILE A 178 56.97 9.48 0.07
N ILE A 179 57.71 10.58 0.02
CA ILE A 179 59.10 10.64 0.48
C ILE A 179 59.09 10.68 2.02
N GLY A 180 59.79 9.75 2.66
CA GLY A 180 59.98 9.72 4.10
C GLY A 180 61.00 10.76 4.55
N LYS A 181 60.79 11.34 5.73
CA LYS A 181 61.87 11.96 6.51
C LYS A 181 61.68 11.61 7.98
N SER A 182 62.47 10.64 8.44
CA SER A 182 62.70 10.33 9.84
C SER A 182 63.32 11.52 10.56
N ARG A 183 62.94 11.72 11.82
CA ARG A 183 63.73 12.47 12.81
C ARG A 183 63.93 11.55 14.00
N ASP A 184 65.18 11.12 14.18
CA ASP A 184 65.68 10.54 15.41
C ASP A 184 66.33 11.65 16.26
N GLY A 185 66.10 11.56 17.58
CA GLY A 185 67.00 11.86 18.71
C GLY A 185 67.75 13.19 18.81
N ASP A 186 67.44 13.97 19.85
CA ASP A 186 68.31 14.16 21.03
C ASP A 186 67.43 14.45 22.26
#